data_AF-A0A654TFA1-F1
#
_entry.id   AF-A0A654TFA1-F1
#
_cell.length_a   1.000
_cell.length_b   1.000
_cell.length_c   1.000
_cell.angle_alpha   90.00
_cell.angle_beta   90.00
_cell.angle_gamma   90.00
#
_symmetry.space_group_name_H-M   'P 1'
#
loop_
_entity.id
_entity.type
_entity.pdbx_description
1 polymer ?
#
loop_
_entity_poly.entity_id
_entity_poly.type
_entity_poly.pdbx_seq_one_letter_code
_entity_poly.pdbx_strand_id
1 'polypeptide(L)'
;MLTLFSYPVHPPGKPERVRTEHLPGIAVPTVFTHGTADPFGTLAQVRSAAAMVSAPTEVVEITGARHDLGSKTLDVARLAVDAALRLSAGQIA
;
A
#
# COMPACT_ATOMS: atom_id res chain seq x y z
N MET A 1 -4.27 -1.68 13.54
CA MET A 1 -3.64 -1.19 12.29
C MET A 1 -4.40 -1.75 11.09
N LEU A 2 -4.13 -1.23 9.90
CA LEU A 2 -4.65 -1.72 8.62
C LEU A 2 -3.48 -2.13 7.70
N THR A 3 -3.66 -3.18 6.90
CA THR A 3 -2.73 -3.56 5.83
C THR A 3 -3.49 -3.71 4.53
N LEU A 4 -3.02 -3.04 3.49
CA LEU A 4 -3.66 -2.97 2.18
C LEU A 4 -2.73 -3.61 1.16
N PHE A 5 -3.16 -4.72 0.59
CA PHE A 5 -2.43 -5.41 -0.48
C PHE A 5 -3.02 -5.00 -1.82
N SER A 6 -2.14 -4.60 -2.76
CA SER A 6 -2.50 -4.22 -4.12
C SER A 6 -3.63 -3.21 -4.20
N TYR A 7 -3.52 -2.12 -3.43
CA TYR A 7 -4.56 -1.08 -3.37
C TYR A 7 -4.83 -0.48 -4.76
N PRO A 8 -6.04 -0.66 -5.32
CA PRO A 8 -6.35 -0.17 -6.66
C PRO A 8 -6.67 1.33 -6.58
N VAL A 9 -5.68 2.17 -6.93
CA VAL A 9 -5.85 3.63 -7.00
C VAL A 9 -7.00 3.98 -7.94
N HIS A 10 -7.14 3.23 -9.04
CA HIS A 10 -8.22 3.39 -9.99
C HIS A 10 -8.72 2.04 -10.54
N PRO A 11 -9.93 1.96 -11.12
CA PRO A 11 -10.41 0.76 -11.77
C PRO A 11 -9.60 0.39 -13.03
N PRO A 12 -9.71 -0.87 -13.51
CA PRO A 12 -9.20 -1.26 -14.82
C PRO A 12 -9.77 -0.36 -15.93
N GLY A 13 -8.88 0.16 -16.79
CA GLY A 13 -9.26 0.97 -17.95
C GLY A 13 -9.83 2.36 -17.63
N LYS A 14 -9.78 2.81 -16.37
CA LYS A 14 -10.33 4.11 -15.94
C LYS A 14 -9.37 4.88 -15.03
N PRO A 15 -8.13 5.19 -15.48
CA PRO A 15 -7.11 5.86 -14.66
C PRO A 15 -7.53 7.22 -14.10
N GLU A 16 -8.48 7.90 -14.75
CA GLU A 16 -9.06 9.17 -14.33
C GLU A 16 -9.99 9.06 -13.11
N ARG A 17 -10.50 7.86 -12.80
CA ARG A 17 -11.43 7.62 -11.69
C ARG A 17 -10.71 7.15 -10.44
N VAL A 18 -9.97 8.06 -9.81
CA VAL A 18 -9.23 7.79 -8.58
C VAL A 18 -10.17 7.48 -7.40
N ARG A 19 -9.86 6.46 -6.60
CA ARG A 19 -10.69 5.94 -5.49
C ARG A 19 -10.18 6.36 -4.10
N THR A 20 -9.53 7.51 -3.94
CA THR A 20 -8.83 7.87 -2.68
C THR A 20 -9.64 8.71 -1.69
N GLU A 21 -10.88 9.07 -2.02
CA GLU A 21 -11.73 9.96 -1.21
C GLU A 21 -11.93 9.50 0.24
N HIS A 22 -11.86 8.19 0.49
CA HIS A 22 -12.08 7.59 1.80
C HIS A 22 -10.82 7.52 2.67
N LEU A 23 -9.63 7.68 2.09
CA LEU A 23 -8.36 7.48 2.79
C LEU A 23 -8.14 8.44 3.97
N PRO A 24 -8.55 9.72 3.92
CA PRO A 24 -8.48 10.62 5.09
C PRO A 24 -9.26 10.13 6.31
N GLY A 25 -10.28 9.28 6.13
CA GLY A 25 -11.04 8.69 7.24
C GLY A 25 -10.31 7.56 7.97
N ILE A 26 -9.17 7.10 7.45
CA ILE A 26 -8.39 6.03 8.08
C ILE A 26 -7.50 6.65 9.18
N ALA A 27 -7.81 6.36 10.43
CA ALA A 27 -7.15 6.92 11.63
C ALA A 27 -6.24 5.91 12.36
N VAL A 28 -5.87 4.81 11.71
CA VAL A 28 -4.96 3.79 12.25
C VAL A 28 -3.73 3.66 11.34
N PRO A 29 -2.56 3.26 11.86
CA PRO A 29 -1.41 3.06 11.00
C PRO A 29 -1.71 2.08 9.89
N THR A 30 -1.22 2.39 8.71
CA THR A 30 -1.58 1.68 7.48
C THR A 30 -0.36 1.32 6.66
N VAL A 31 -0.18 0.04 6.38
CA VAL A 31 0.85 -0.45 5.45
C VAL A 31 0.22 -0.73 4.09
N PHE A 32 0.80 -0.17 3.03
CA PHE A 32 0.46 -0.50 1.65
C PHE A 32 1.53 -1.45 1.10
N THR A 33 1.15 -2.63 0.62
CA THR A 33 2.05 -3.56 -0.07
C THR A 33 1.65 -3.63 -1.53
N HIS A 34 2.53 -3.17 -2.41
CA HIS A 34 2.18 -2.89 -3.80
C HIS A 34 3.25 -3.35 -4.79
N GLY A 35 2.82 -3.97 -5.88
CA GLY A 35 3.69 -4.40 -6.97
C GLY A 35 4.04 -3.23 -7.90
N THR A 36 5.30 -3.12 -8.32
CA THR A 36 5.72 -2.01 -9.21
C THR A 36 5.12 -2.10 -10.62
N ALA A 37 4.59 -3.27 -11.00
CA ALA A 37 3.95 -3.52 -12.29
C ALA A 37 2.43 -3.75 -12.17
N ASP A 38 1.80 -3.33 -11.06
CA ASP A 38 0.34 -3.37 -10.92
C ASP A 38 -0.32 -2.36 -11.88
N PRO A 39 -1.24 -2.79 -12.77
CA PRO A 39 -1.91 -1.91 -13.72
C PRO A 39 -2.99 -1.00 -13.10
N PHE A 40 -3.31 -1.13 -11.81
CA PHE A 40 -4.37 -0.37 -11.13
C PHE A 40 -3.84 0.79 -10.27
N GLY A 41 -2.54 1.04 -10.34
CA GLY A 41 -1.89 2.20 -9.76
C GLY A 41 -0.38 2.09 -9.84
N THR A 42 0.27 3.17 -10.27
CA THR A 42 1.73 3.30 -10.18
C THR A 42 2.16 3.45 -8.72
N LEU A 43 3.43 3.15 -8.43
CA LEU A 43 3.98 3.35 -7.10
C LEU A 43 3.89 4.82 -6.64
N ALA A 44 4.05 5.78 -7.56
CA ALA A 44 3.89 7.21 -7.25
C ALA A 44 2.46 7.53 -6.80
N GLN A 45 1.45 7.01 -7.52
CA GLN A 45 0.04 7.16 -7.14
C GLN A 45 -0.28 6.51 -5.79
N VAL A 46 0.28 5.33 -5.51
CA VAL A 46 0.10 4.66 -4.21
C VAL A 46 0.74 5.47 -3.08
N ARG A 47 1.94 6.05 -3.28
CA ARG A 47 2.56 6.93 -2.29
C ARG A 47 1.72 8.19 -2.04
N SER A 48 1.17 8.80 -3.09
CA SER A 48 0.23 9.93 -2.95
C SER A 48 -1.03 9.53 -2.19
N ALA A 49 -1.59 8.35 -2.48
CA ALA A 49 -2.75 7.82 -1.77
C ALA A 49 -2.45 7.55 -0.29
N ALA A 50 -1.31 6.90 0.01
CA ALA A 50 -0.88 6.64 1.38
C ALA A 50 -0.73 7.92 2.19
N ALA A 51 -0.18 8.99 1.59
CA ALA A 51 -0.06 10.29 2.24
C ALA A 51 -1.40 10.98 2.57
N MET A 52 -2.53 10.49 2.03
CA MET A 52 -3.86 10.99 2.41
C MET A 52 -4.40 10.36 3.70
N VAL A 53 -3.80 9.27 4.19
CA VAL A 53 -4.22 8.61 5.44
C VAL A 53 -3.85 9.49 6.63
N SER A 54 -4.77 9.65 7.60
CA SER A 54 -4.60 10.55 8.75
C SER A 54 -3.73 9.98 9.88
N ALA A 55 -3.07 8.86 9.64
CA ALA A 55 -2.22 8.15 10.59
C ALA A 55 -0.92 7.71 9.88
N PRO A 56 0.14 7.31 10.61
CA PRO A 56 1.40 6.91 10.00
C PRO A 56 1.21 5.83 8.93
N THR A 57 1.93 5.95 7.81
CA THR A 57 1.88 4.97 6.72
C THR A 57 3.26 4.51 6.30
N GLU A 58 3.33 3.26 5.84
CA GLU A 58 4.51 2.71 5.15
C GLU A 58 4.08 2.09 3.81
N VAL A 59 4.91 2.24 2.77
CA VAL A 59 4.70 1.61 1.48
C VAL A 59 5.80 0.59 1.24
N VAL A 60 5.42 -0.69 1.21
CA VAL A 60 6.26 -1.83 0.85
C VAL A 60 6.14 -2.06 -0.65
N GLU A 61 7.25 -1.89 -1.35
CA GLU A 61 7.35 -2.10 -2.78
C GLU A 61 7.76 -3.55 -3.10
N ILE A 62 6.99 -4.21 -3.97
CA ILE A 62 7.33 -5.55 -4.47
C ILE A 62 7.79 -5.40 -5.94
N THR A 63 9.10 -5.32 -6.14
CA THR A 63 9.69 -5.08 -7.46
C THR A 63 9.30 -6.17 -8.46
N GLY A 64 8.76 -5.76 -9.60
CA GLY A 64 8.38 -6.62 -10.72
C GLY A 64 7.05 -7.35 -10.55
N ALA A 65 6.46 -7.34 -9.37
CA ALA A 65 5.18 -7.97 -9.13
C ALA A 65 4.02 -7.15 -9.71
N ARG A 66 2.96 -7.85 -10.13
CA ARG A 66 1.70 -7.23 -10.56
C ARG A 66 0.69 -7.25 -9.41
N HIS A 67 -0.59 -7.12 -9.73
CA HIS A 67 -1.68 -7.11 -8.76
C HIS A 67 -1.77 -8.36 -7.88
N ASP A 68 -1.28 -9.50 -8.36
CA ASP A 68 -1.21 -10.77 -7.61
C ASP A 68 -0.05 -10.81 -6.60
N LEU A 69 0.82 -9.80 -6.59
CA LEU A 69 2.03 -9.71 -5.76
C LEU A 69 2.97 -10.91 -5.91
N GLY A 70 2.90 -11.64 -7.03
CA GLY A 70 3.73 -12.81 -7.26
C GLY A 70 5.22 -12.44 -7.30
N SER A 71 6.02 -13.09 -6.45
CA SER A 71 7.49 -12.96 -6.46
C SER A 71 8.15 -14.32 -6.23
N LYS A 72 9.28 -14.55 -6.91
CA LYS A 72 10.12 -15.75 -6.72
C LYS A 72 11.24 -15.53 -5.70
N THR A 73 11.51 -14.28 -5.35
CA THR A 73 12.70 -13.87 -4.59
C THR A 73 12.33 -13.15 -3.29
N LEU A 74 11.14 -12.56 -3.22
CA LEU A 74 10.68 -11.80 -2.06
C LEU A 74 9.62 -12.59 -1.30
N ASP A 75 9.79 -12.68 0.02
CA ASP A 75 8.72 -13.10 0.93
C ASP A 75 7.81 -11.91 1.21
N VAL A 76 6.80 -11.74 0.37
CA VAL A 76 5.87 -10.61 0.41
C VAL A 76 5.14 -10.52 1.75
N ALA A 77 4.70 -11.67 2.29
CA ALA A 77 3.98 -11.72 3.56
C ALA A 77 4.88 -11.25 4.71
N ARG A 78 6.12 -11.75 4.78
CA ARG A 78 7.08 -11.33 5.79
C ARG A 78 7.41 -9.84 5.69
N LEU A 79 7.63 -9.32 4.48
CA LEU A 79 7.91 -7.89 4.28
C LEU A 79 6.76 -6.99 4.76
N ALA A 80 5.51 -7.38 4.47
CA ALA A 80 4.32 -6.65 4.92
C ALA A 80 4.16 -6.70 6.45
N VAL A 81 4.36 -7.87 7.07
CA VAL A 81 4.30 -8.03 8.52
C VAL A 81 5.41 -7.26 9.23
N ASP A 82 6.64 -7.32 8.73
CA ASP A 82 7.77 -6.58 9.30
C ASP A 82 7.51 -5.06 9.27
N ALA A 83 6.94 -4.54 8.17
CA ALA A 83 6.52 -3.13 8.07
C ALA A 83 5.43 -2.79 9.08
N ALA A 84 4.42 -3.65 9.19
CA ALA A 84 3.34 -3.50 10.18
C ALA A 84 3.88 -3.45 11.62
N LEU A 85 4.84 -4.31 11.96
CA LEU A 85 5.47 -4.34 13.28
C LEU A 85 6.30 -3.07 13.53
N ARG A 86 7.11 -2.62 12.56
CA ARG A 86 7.88 -1.36 12.67
C ARG A 86 6.96 -0.17 12.92
N LEU A 87 5.89 -0.06 12.13
CA LEU A 87 4.94 1.05 12.20
C LEU A 87 4.17 1.06 13.53
N SER A 88 3.90 -0.12 14.09
CA SER A 88 3.21 -0.27 15.38
C SER A 88 4.13 -0.01 16.58
N ALA A 89 5.40 -0.40 16.50
CA ALA A 89 6.37 -0.15 17.57
C ALA A 89 6.61 1.35 17.81
N GLY A 90 6.49 2.18 16.76
CA GLY A 90 6.57 3.64 16.85
C GLY A 90 5.37 4.32 17.53
N GLN A 91 4.33 3.58 17.93
CA GLN A 91 3.14 4.12 18.60
C GLN A 91 3.13 3.92 20.13
N ILE A 92 4.11 3.19 20.67
CA ILE A 92 4.18 2.82 22.10
C ILE A 92 5.18 3.73 22.86
N ALA A 93 5.60 4.84 22.25
CA ALA A 93 6.49 5.84 22.85
C ALA A 93 5.75 7.14 23.14
#